data_AF-A0A831P7X2-F1
#
_entry.id   AF-A0A831P7X2-F1
#
_cell.length_a   1.000
_cell.length_b   1.000
_cell.length_c   1.000
_cell.angle_alpha   90.00
_cell.angle_beta   90.00
_cell.angle_gamma   90.00
#
_symmetry.space_group_name_H-M   'P 1'
#
loop_
_entity.id
_entity.type
_entity.pdbx_description
1 polymer ?
#
loop_
_entity_poly.entity_id
_entity_poly.type
_entity_poly.pdbx_seq_one_letter_code
_entity_poly.pdbx_strand_id
1 'polypeptide(L)'
;MLRYEDLCAAPMEQAENLFRFAGLSWAGQTERFLAASTSAGRSGYYSVFKDPREAAWGWRRELPQEAIDRILGVTGAGTAGRMYGSDRSEWDAGRAEAVRRK
;
A
#
# COMPACT_ATOMS: atom_id res chain seq x y z
N MET A 1 1.19 -6.94 -14.50
CA MET A 1 0.95 -7.53 -13.16
C MET A 1 0.80 -6.37 -12.19
N LEU A 2 -0.22 -6.39 -11.33
CA LEU A 2 -0.53 -5.32 -10.38
C LEU A 2 -0.11 -5.76 -8.96
N ARG A 3 0.52 -4.89 -8.17
CA ARG A 3 0.84 -5.14 -6.75
C ARG A 3 -0.27 -4.60 -5.85
N TYR A 4 -0.39 -5.14 -4.65
CA TYR A 4 -1.35 -4.64 -3.67
C TYR A 4 -1.10 -3.16 -3.32
N GLU A 5 0.17 -2.79 -3.22
CA GLU A 5 0.68 -1.46 -2.93
C GLU A 5 0.34 -0.46 -4.04
N ASP A 6 0.37 -0.88 -5.31
CA ASP A 6 -0.05 -0.05 -6.44
C ASP A 6 -1.55 0.28 -6.34
N LEU A 7 -2.37 -0.73 -5.99
CA LEU A 7 -3.80 -0.57 -5.73
C LEU A 7 -4.06 0.35 -4.53
N CYS A 8 -3.27 0.24 -3.47
CA CYS A 8 -3.39 1.11 -2.31
C CYS A 8 -2.91 2.56 -2.57
N ALA A 9 -1.94 2.76 -3.46
CA ALA A 9 -1.43 4.08 -3.82
C ALA A 9 -2.44 4.86 -4.68
N ALA A 10 -3.12 4.19 -5.61
CA ALA A 10 -4.07 4.79 -6.54
C ALA A 10 -5.35 3.94 -6.69
N PRO A 11 -6.17 3.80 -5.61
CA PRO A 11 -7.28 2.84 -5.58
C PRO A 11 -8.33 3.11 -6.65
N MET A 12 -8.63 4.37 -6.97
CA MET A 12 -9.61 4.70 -8.01
C MET A 12 -9.13 4.29 -9.41
N GLU A 13 -7.92 4.73 -9.77
CA GLU A 13 -7.32 4.46 -11.08
C GLU A 13 -7.11 2.95 -11.29
N GLN A 14 -6.53 2.27 -10.30
CA GLN A 14 -6.26 0.84 -10.41
C GLN A 14 -7.55 0.01 -10.41
N ALA A 15 -8.58 0.41 -9.67
CA ALA A 15 -9.88 -0.25 -9.75
C ALA A 15 -10.52 -0.09 -11.14
N GLU A 16 -10.43 1.08 -11.77
CA GLU A 16 -10.93 1.29 -13.13
C GLU A 16 -10.18 0.40 -14.14
N ASN A 17 -8.85 0.34 -14.02
CA ASN A 17 -8.02 -0.55 -14.84
C ASN A 17 -8.41 -2.03 -14.68
N LEU A 18 -8.71 -2.47 -13.44
CA LEU A 18 -9.18 -3.83 -13.15
C LEU A 18 -10.55 -4.12 -13.75
N PHE A 19 -11.48 -3.16 -13.69
CA PHE A 19 -12.80 -3.29 -14.34
C PHE A 19 -12.64 -3.44 -15.85
N ARG A 20 -11.81 -2.60 -16.46
CA ARG A 20 -11.51 -2.67 -17.90
C ARG A 20 -10.87 -4.00 -18.29
N PHE A 21 -9.90 -4.47 -17.51
CA PHE A 21 -9.27 -5.77 -17.70
C PHE A 21 -10.28 -6.93 -17.64
N ALA A 22 -11.23 -6.86 -16.72
CA ALA A 22 -12.27 -7.88 -16.55
C ALA A 22 -13.45 -7.74 -17.55
N GLY A 23 -13.45 -6.71 -18.41
CA GLY A 23 -14.56 -6.43 -19.31
C GLY A 23 -15.84 -5.96 -18.59
N LEU A 24 -15.71 -5.40 -17.39
CA LEU A 24 -16.81 -4.90 -16.57
C LEU A 24 -17.02 -3.40 -16.79
N SER A 25 -18.29 -2.99 -16.79
CA SER A 25 -18.66 -1.58 -16.93
C SER A 25 -18.37 -0.78 -15.65
N TRP A 26 -17.86 0.45 -15.82
CA TRP A 26 -17.68 1.39 -14.71
C TRP A 26 -18.97 2.17 -14.44
N ALA A 27 -19.47 2.11 -13.21
CA ALA A 27 -20.70 2.79 -12.81
C ALA A 27 -20.42 3.80 -11.70
N GLY A 28 -21.18 4.91 -11.67
CA GLY A 28 -21.02 5.95 -10.64
C GLY A 28 -21.29 5.46 -9.21
N GLN A 29 -22.03 4.35 -9.03
CA GLN A 29 -22.15 3.71 -7.72
C GLN A 29 -20.81 3.13 -7.26
N THR A 30 -20.08 2.45 -8.15
CA THR A 30 -18.77 1.86 -7.87
C THR A 30 -17.79 2.94 -7.46
N GLU A 31 -17.73 4.03 -8.22
CA GLU A 31 -16.86 5.17 -7.93
C GLU A 31 -17.16 5.77 -6.55
N ARG A 32 -18.44 6.03 -6.24
CA ARG A 32 -18.84 6.54 -4.92
C ARG A 32 -18.49 5.57 -3.78
N PHE A 33 -18.68 4.27 -4.00
CA PHE A 33 -18.35 3.27 -2.99
C PHE A 33 -16.84 3.19 -2.75
N LEU A 34 -16.02 3.19 -3.81
CA LEU A 34 -14.56 3.20 -3.69
C LEU A 34 -14.09 4.46 -2.98
N ALA A 35 -14.54 5.64 -3.42
CA ALA A 35 -14.22 6.90 -2.76
C ALA A 35 -14.59 6.86 -1.26
N ALA A 36 -15.74 6.30 -0.89
CA ALA A 36 -16.16 6.21 0.50
C ALA A 36 -15.37 5.16 1.31
N SER A 37 -15.07 4.00 0.72
CA SER A 37 -14.42 2.88 1.41
C SER A 37 -12.90 3.02 1.52
N THR A 38 -12.27 3.88 0.73
CA THR A 38 -10.82 4.10 0.74
C THR A 38 -10.38 5.50 1.20
N SER A 39 -11.29 6.38 1.61
CA SER A 39 -10.95 7.75 2.05
C SER A 39 -10.66 7.88 3.54
N ALA A 40 -11.23 7.03 4.38
CA ALA A 40 -10.95 7.00 5.81
C ALA A 40 -11.35 5.64 6.41
N GLY A 41 -10.53 5.13 7.34
CA GLY A 41 -10.84 3.89 8.05
C GLY A 41 -12.03 4.06 8.99
N ARG A 42 -12.98 3.12 8.95
CA ARG A 42 -14.00 2.97 10.01
C ARG A 42 -13.63 1.76 10.87
N SER A 43 -13.64 1.92 12.19
CA SER A 43 -13.33 0.82 13.10
C SER A 43 -14.53 -0.14 13.21
N GLY A 44 -14.40 -1.28 12.54
CA GLY A 44 -15.27 -2.43 12.70
C GLY A 44 -14.44 -3.66 12.35
N TYR A 45 -14.55 -4.72 13.13
CA TYR A 45 -13.74 -5.93 12.93
C TYR A 45 -13.88 -6.50 11.51
N TYR A 46 -15.06 -6.37 10.90
CA TYR A 46 -15.37 -6.75 9.52
C TYR A 46 -15.55 -5.54 8.58
N SER A 47 -14.99 -4.38 8.94
CA SER A 47 -15.11 -3.18 8.11
C SER A 47 -14.31 -3.32 6.82
N VAL A 48 -14.98 -3.09 5.70
CA VAL A 48 -14.35 -2.92 4.38
C VAL A 48 -13.88 -1.48 4.14
N PHE A 49 -14.12 -0.58 5.09
CA PHE A 49 -13.70 0.82 5.02
C PHE A 49 -12.36 0.96 5.72
N LYS A 50 -11.30 1.16 4.93
CA LYS A 50 -9.92 1.22 5.42
C LYS A 50 -9.18 2.35 4.73
N ASP A 51 -8.24 2.96 5.45
CA ASP A 51 -7.22 3.78 4.82
C ASP A 51 -6.26 2.83 4.08
N PRO A 52 -6.18 2.91 2.73
CA PRO A 52 -5.38 2.00 1.94
C PRO A 52 -3.87 2.17 2.19
N ARG A 53 -3.42 3.38 2.55
CA ARG A 53 -2.01 3.63 2.85
C ARG A 53 -1.60 3.03 4.18
N GLU A 54 -2.43 3.22 5.20
CA GLU A 54 -2.21 2.58 6.50
C GLU A 54 -2.28 1.05 6.37
N ALA A 55 -3.17 0.51 5.54
CA ALA A 55 -3.25 -0.94 5.31
C ALA A 55 -1.98 -1.50 4.64
N ALA A 56 -1.42 -0.82 3.64
CA ALA A 56 -0.22 -1.28 2.93
C ALA A 56 1.07 -1.06 3.72
N TRP A 57 1.20 0.06 4.43
CA TRP A 57 2.47 0.50 5.00
C TRP A 57 2.48 0.72 6.52
N GLY A 58 1.36 0.46 7.22
CA GLY A 58 1.24 0.65 8.68
C GLY A 58 2.25 -0.15 9.50
N TRP A 59 2.62 -1.35 9.03
CA TRP A 59 3.66 -2.20 9.64
C TRP A 59 5.00 -1.48 9.86
N ARG A 60 5.32 -0.46 9.04
CA ARG A 60 6.56 0.33 9.14
C ARG A 60 6.63 1.18 10.41
N ARG A 61 5.49 1.45 11.05
CA ARG A 61 5.39 2.13 12.34
C ARG A 61 5.37 1.16 13.50
N GLU A 62 4.97 -0.08 13.27
CA GLU A 62 4.82 -1.12 14.28
C GLU A 62 6.13 -1.89 14.52
N LEU A 63 6.96 -2.02 13.48
CA LEU A 63 8.21 -2.77 13.56
C LEU A 63 9.44 -1.86 13.77
N PRO A 64 10.40 -2.27 14.63
CA PRO A 64 11.70 -1.61 14.75
C PRO A 64 12.49 -1.69 13.43
N GLN A 65 13.25 -0.64 13.12
CA GLN A 65 14.00 -0.54 11.86
C GLN A 65 14.93 -1.74 11.61
N GLU A 66 15.66 -2.15 12.64
CA GLU A 66 16.56 -3.30 12.62
C GLU A 66 15.87 -4.64 12.34
N ALA A 67 14.58 -4.77 12.66
CA ALA A 67 13.78 -5.93 12.27
C ALA A 67 13.39 -5.85 10.78
N ILE A 68 13.00 -4.66 10.32
CA ILE A 68 12.69 -4.39 8.91
C ILE A 68 13.90 -4.72 8.03
N ASP A 69 15.07 -4.21 8.37
CA ASP A 69 16.31 -4.39 7.61
C ASP A 69 16.70 -5.88 7.52
N ARG A 70 16.58 -6.62 8.64
CA ARG A 70 16.82 -8.07 8.66
C ARG A 70 15.86 -8.83 7.73
N ILE A 71 14.55 -8.55 7.82
CA ILE A 71 13.54 -9.20 6.97
C ILE A 71 13.83 -8.89 5.49
N LEU A 72 14.13 -7.64 5.16
CA LEU A 72 14.43 -7.21 3.80
C LEU A 72 15.75 -7.78 3.28
N GLY A 73 16.75 -8.00 4.14
CA GLY A 73 18.00 -8.67 3.80
C GLY A 73 17.80 -10.13 3.38
N VAL A 74 16.88 -10.84 4.03
CA VAL A 74 16.55 -12.24 3.69
C VAL A 74 15.65 -12.33 2.46
N THR A 75 14.63 -11.48 2.38
CA THR A 75 13.58 -11.60 1.34
C THR A 75 13.96 -10.93 0.01
N GLY A 76 14.86 -9.94 0.02
CA GLY A 76 15.19 -9.12 -1.15
C GLY A 76 15.76 -9.89 -2.34
N ALA A 77 16.47 -11.00 -2.12
CA ALA A 77 17.02 -11.82 -3.19
C ALA A 77 15.99 -12.76 -3.85
N GLY A 78 14.81 -12.92 -3.24
CA GLY A 78 13.72 -13.74 -3.80
C GLY A 78 12.97 -13.06 -4.94
N THR A 79 12.22 -13.84 -5.72
CA THR A 79 11.40 -13.31 -6.83
C THR A 79 10.40 -12.25 -6.35
N ALA A 80 9.73 -12.50 -5.22
CA ALA A 80 8.84 -11.52 -4.60
C ALA A 80 9.60 -10.26 -4.15
N GLY A 81 10.74 -10.42 -3.46
CA GLY A 81 11.57 -9.30 -3.03
C GLY A 81 12.01 -8.38 -4.17
N ARG A 82 12.34 -8.94 -5.35
CA ARG A 82 12.66 -8.15 -6.55
C ARG A 82 11.48 -7.34 -7.09
N MET A 83 10.26 -7.86 -7.02
CA MET A 83 9.04 -7.15 -7.44
C MET A 83 8.69 -5.97 -6.51
N TYR A 84 9.21 -6.01 -5.29
CA TYR A 84 9.07 -4.97 -4.27
C TYR A 84 10.34 -4.13 -4.08
N GLY A 85 11.35 -4.31 -4.95
CA GLY A 85 12.64 -3.62 -4.83
C GLY A 85 12.54 -2.10 -5.03
N SER A 86 11.60 -1.62 -5.86
CA SER A 86 11.37 -0.19 -6.13
C SER A 86 10.73 0.58 -4.96
N ASP A 87 10.00 -0.11 -4.07
CA ASP A 87 9.46 0.51 -2.84
C ASP A 87 10.59 0.99 -1.92
N ARG A 88 11.81 0.46 -2.07
CA ARG A 88 12.98 0.94 -1.32
C ARG A 88 13.43 2.34 -1.74
N SER A 89 13.16 2.80 -2.97
CA SER A 89 13.46 4.19 -3.36
C SER A 89 12.42 5.20 -2.88
N GLU A 90 11.22 4.73 -2.53
CA GLU A 90 10.14 5.54 -1.94
C GLU A 90 10.31 5.75 -0.42
N TRP A 91 11.38 5.18 0.16
CA TRP A 91 11.63 5.06 1.59
C TRP A 91 12.56 6.15 2.18
N ASP A 92 13.50 6.68 1.40
CA ASP A 92 14.66 7.42 1.95
C ASP A 92 14.44 8.93 2.20
N ALA A 93 13.35 9.54 1.72
CA ALA A 93 13.24 10.99 1.71
C ALA A 93 13.04 11.67 3.09
N GLY A 94 12.73 10.92 4.16
CA GLY A 94 12.29 11.53 5.44
C GLY A 94 12.89 11.00 6.74
N ARG A 95 13.64 9.88 6.74
CA ARG A 95 14.21 9.33 7.99
C ARG A 95 15.62 9.83 8.32
N ALA A 96 16.37 10.34 7.34
CA ALA A 96 17.71 10.90 7.57
C ALA A 96 17.71 12.11 8.54
N GLU A 97 16.61 12.85 8.62
CA GLU A 97 16.48 14.02 9.51
C GLU A 97 16.07 13.65 10.95
N ALA A 98 15.32 12.57 11.14
CA ALA A 98 14.84 12.16 12.47
C ALA A 98 15.93 11.48 13.32
N VAL A 99 16.96 10.89 12.69
CA VAL A 99 18.08 10.24 13.38
C VAL A 99 19.14 11.26 13.84
N ARG A 100 19.16 12.48 13.30
CA ARG A 100 20.13 13.53 13.67
C ARG A 100 19.77 14.34 14.93
N ARG A 101 18.61 14.10 15.54
CA ARG A 101 18.09 14.84 16.72
C ARG A 101 17.91 13.98 17.98
N LYS A 102 18.62 12.88 18.10
CA LYS A 102 18.69 12.08 19.32
C LYS A 102 20.14 11.74 19.64
#